data_AF-A0AAV3QYM4-F1
#
_entry.id   AF-A0AAV3QYM4-F1
#
_cell.length_a   1.000
_cell.length_b   1.000
_cell.length_c   1.000
_cell.angle_alpha   90.00
_cell.angle_beta   90.00
_cell.angle_gamma   90.00
#
_symmetry.space_group_name_H-M   'P 1'
#
loop_
_entity.id
_entity.type
_entity.pdbx_description
1 polymer ?
#
loop_
_entity_poly.entity_id
_entity_poly.type
_entity_poly.pdbx_seq_one_letter_code
_entity_poly.pdbx_strand_id
1 'polypeptide(L)'
;MLSTEALSFKLELLESAAEYSNARVHAVKCQTLILSSGKDQLLPSQQEGERLRRLLFKCEIRSFSESNHLLFLERGFNLVTVIKASGIYRRGKSTDYVTDYFPPSDLEFRQVYAPYRWLEVALNPVILSTLDNGQIVRGLGGIPSEGPVLFVGYHMMLGLELIPLVSRIWIERNILVRGIAHPMMFSRIKDGKLPDLSQFDAYRIMGAVPVSASNLFKLFSSKSHVLLYPGGMREALHRKGEEYQLFWPEQSEFVRMAARFGAKIIPFGVVGEDDIGQLLLDYDDLMKIPYFRAGIEELTNETVKLRTDTGGEVANQHVHLPIIAPKIPGRFYYYFGKPIDTEGRKHELRTREKAYELYLEVKSEVERCISFLKEKREHDAYRSLGNRLFYQATHGFNCEVPTFDLQ
;
A
#
# COMPACT_ATOMS: atom_id res chain seq x y z
N MET A 1 -29.41 -38.49 -20.08
CA MET A 1 -28.03 -38.95 -20.37
C MET A 1 -27.78 -38.77 -21.87
N LEU A 2 -26.58 -38.36 -22.28
CA LEU A 2 -26.19 -38.31 -23.69
C LEU A 2 -26.03 -39.74 -24.22
N SER A 3 -26.43 -40.02 -25.47
CA SER A 3 -26.11 -41.31 -26.11
C SER A 3 -24.61 -41.40 -26.39
N THR A 4 -24.10 -42.62 -26.57
CA THR A 4 -22.70 -42.88 -26.88
C THR A 4 -22.26 -42.15 -28.16
N GLU A 5 -23.10 -42.15 -29.19
CA GLU A 5 -22.82 -41.48 -30.46
C GLU A 5 -22.77 -39.96 -30.28
N ALA A 6 -23.70 -39.40 -29.49
CA ALA A 6 -23.73 -37.97 -29.20
C ALA A 6 -22.53 -37.53 -28.35
N LEU A 7 -22.01 -38.40 -27.47
CA LEU A 7 -20.80 -38.13 -26.70
C LEU A 7 -19.56 -38.16 -27.60
N SER A 8 -19.39 -39.19 -28.44
CA SER A 8 -18.26 -39.29 -29.37
C SER A 8 -18.20 -38.08 -30.31
N PHE A 9 -19.33 -37.70 -30.92
CA PHE A 9 -19.39 -36.52 -31.76
C PHE A 9 -18.98 -35.23 -31.03
N LYS A 10 -19.40 -35.05 -29.77
CA LYS A 10 -19.02 -33.88 -28.97
C LYS A 10 -17.53 -33.87 -28.63
N LEU A 11 -16.91 -35.02 -28.40
CA LEU A 11 -15.47 -35.11 -28.13
C LEU A 11 -14.66 -34.75 -29.37
N GLU A 12 -15.03 -35.29 -30.55
CA GLU A 12 -14.41 -34.93 -31.83
C GLU A 12 -14.54 -33.43 -32.13
N LEU A 13 -15.72 -32.86 -31.86
CA LEU A 13 -15.95 -31.42 -32.01
C LEU A 13 -15.06 -30.59 -31.09
N LEU A 14 -14.89 -31.00 -29.82
CA LEU A 14 -14.02 -30.33 -28.86
C LEU A 14 -12.55 -30.42 -29.27
N GLU A 15 -12.10 -31.57 -29.76
CA GLU A 15 -10.74 -31.78 -30.24
C GLU A 15 -10.44 -30.86 -31.44
N SER A 16 -11.31 -30.84 -32.44
CA SER A 16 -11.18 -29.95 -33.60
C SER A 16 -11.19 -28.47 -33.22
N ALA A 17 -12.07 -28.07 -32.30
CA ALA A 17 -12.13 -26.70 -31.79
C ALA A 17 -10.88 -26.30 -30.99
N ALA A 18 -10.31 -27.23 -30.22
CA ALA A 18 -9.09 -27.04 -29.46
C ALA A 18 -7.88 -26.88 -30.38
N GLU A 19 -7.74 -27.71 -31.41
CA GLU A 19 -6.69 -27.58 -32.43
C GLU A 19 -6.75 -26.21 -33.13
N TYR A 20 -7.95 -25.81 -33.57
CA TYR A 20 -8.16 -24.52 -34.22
C TYR A 20 -7.74 -23.34 -33.33
N SER A 21 -8.12 -23.39 -32.05
CA SER A 21 -7.85 -22.34 -31.06
C SER A 21 -6.37 -22.30 -30.66
N ASN A 22 -5.76 -23.45 -30.40
CA ASN A 22 -4.34 -23.58 -30.05
C ASN A 22 -3.43 -23.07 -31.18
N ALA A 23 -3.79 -23.34 -32.44
CA ALA A 23 -3.08 -22.82 -33.60
C ALA A 23 -3.13 -21.28 -33.73
N ARG A 24 -4.03 -20.59 -33.02
CA ARG A 24 -4.27 -19.14 -33.17
C ARG A 24 -4.09 -18.33 -31.89
N VAL A 25 -3.95 -18.95 -30.73
CA VAL A 25 -3.86 -18.26 -29.44
C VAL A 25 -2.73 -17.20 -29.41
N HIS A 26 -1.62 -17.46 -30.11
CA HIS A 26 -0.49 -16.53 -30.24
C HIS A 26 -0.82 -15.23 -31.01
N ALA A 27 -1.91 -15.22 -31.77
CA ALA A 27 -2.40 -14.06 -32.51
C ALA A 27 -3.13 -13.05 -31.60
N VAL A 28 -3.53 -13.45 -30.38
CA VAL A 28 -4.15 -12.56 -29.40
C VAL A 28 -3.11 -11.55 -28.90
N LYS A 29 -3.28 -10.27 -29.27
CA LYS A 29 -2.41 -9.16 -28.87
C LYS A 29 -3.01 -8.26 -27.79
N CYS A 30 -4.30 -8.41 -27.50
CA CYS A 30 -4.95 -7.65 -26.43
C CYS A 30 -4.43 -8.09 -25.05
N GLN A 31 -4.58 -7.19 -24.07
CA GLN A 31 -4.33 -7.53 -22.67
C GLN A 31 -5.38 -8.54 -22.22
N THR A 32 -4.94 -9.63 -21.61
CA THR A 32 -5.77 -10.76 -21.20
C THR A 32 -5.60 -10.99 -19.71
N LEU A 33 -6.71 -11.21 -19.00
CA LEU A 33 -6.74 -11.65 -17.61
C LEU A 33 -7.28 -13.07 -17.58
N ILE A 34 -6.48 -14.01 -17.07
CA ILE A 34 -6.88 -15.39 -16.85
C ILE A 34 -7.27 -15.54 -15.38
N LEU A 35 -8.46 -16.08 -15.13
CA LEU A 35 -8.89 -16.48 -13.79
C LEU A 35 -8.79 -18.00 -13.70
N SER A 36 -8.03 -18.50 -12.73
CA SER A 36 -7.74 -19.93 -12.59
C SER A 36 -8.17 -20.44 -11.22
N SER A 37 -9.00 -21.49 -11.21
CA SER A 37 -9.45 -22.18 -10.01
C SER A 37 -8.46 -23.28 -9.60
N GLY A 38 -8.08 -23.32 -8.33
CA GLY A 38 -7.10 -24.27 -7.82
C GLY A 38 -7.65 -25.65 -7.45
N LYS A 39 -8.94 -25.74 -7.11
CA LYS A 39 -9.66 -26.99 -6.81
C LYS A 39 -10.61 -27.37 -7.93
N ASP A 40 -10.29 -26.99 -9.16
CA ASP A 40 -11.04 -27.43 -10.34
C ASP A 40 -10.83 -28.94 -10.56
N GLN A 41 -11.89 -29.71 -10.39
CA GLN A 41 -11.89 -31.17 -10.59
C GLN A 41 -12.30 -31.57 -12.01
N LEU A 42 -12.79 -30.63 -12.82
CA LEU A 42 -13.25 -30.89 -14.18
C LEU A 42 -12.16 -30.57 -15.21
N LEU A 43 -11.45 -29.46 -15.04
CA LEU A 43 -10.40 -29.00 -15.94
C LEU A 43 -9.09 -28.79 -15.19
N PRO A 44 -7.92 -29.02 -15.83
CA PRO A 44 -6.61 -28.70 -15.27
C PRO A 44 -6.33 -27.18 -15.33
N SER A 45 -7.20 -26.39 -14.69
CA SER A 45 -7.27 -24.92 -14.83
C SER A 45 -5.98 -24.20 -14.43
N GLN A 46 -5.24 -24.71 -13.45
CA GLN A 46 -3.94 -24.15 -13.07
C GLN A 46 -2.87 -24.39 -14.14
N GLN A 47 -2.76 -25.62 -14.62
CA GLN A 47 -1.78 -25.99 -15.63
C GLN A 47 -2.09 -25.29 -16.96
N GLU A 48 -3.37 -25.21 -17.32
CA GLU A 48 -3.81 -24.54 -18.54
C GLU A 48 -3.61 -23.02 -18.46
N GLY A 49 -3.89 -22.41 -17.31
CA GLY A 49 -3.62 -20.99 -17.09
C GLY A 49 -2.14 -20.64 -17.27
N GLU A 50 -1.23 -21.45 -16.72
CA GLU A 50 0.21 -21.28 -16.90
C GLU A 50 0.67 -21.54 -18.35
N ARG A 51 0.08 -22.51 -19.04
CA ARG A 51 0.34 -22.75 -20.47
C ARG A 51 -0.06 -21.53 -21.30
N LEU A 52 -1.26 -21.00 -21.08
CA LEU A 52 -1.78 -19.84 -21.79
C LEU A 52 -0.97 -18.57 -21.48
N ARG A 53 -0.56 -18.38 -20.23
CA ARG A 53 0.32 -17.27 -19.83
C ARG A 53 1.62 -17.22 -20.66
N ARG A 54 2.22 -18.38 -20.96
CA ARG A 54 3.45 -18.48 -21.78
C ARG A 54 3.21 -18.20 -23.26
N LEU A 55 1.98 -18.38 -23.75
CA LEU A 55 1.63 -18.22 -25.17
C LEU A 55 1.07 -16.84 -25.49
N LEU A 56 0.38 -16.22 -24.55
CA LEU A 56 -0.28 -14.93 -24.70
C LEU A 56 0.70 -13.78 -24.44
N PHE A 57 0.71 -12.79 -25.33
CA PHE A 57 1.71 -11.71 -25.30
C PHE A 57 1.57 -10.76 -24.09
N LYS A 58 0.35 -10.46 -23.65
CA LYS A 58 0.06 -9.57 -22.52
C LYS A 58 -0.96 -10.25 -21.61
N CYS A 59 -0.48 -11.13 -20.76
CA CYS A 59 -1.33 -11.97 -19.93
C CYS A 59 -1.02 -11.76 -18.44
N GLU A 60 -2.06 -11.59 -17.64
CA GLU A 60 -2.00 -11.67 -16.19
C GLU A 60 -2.87 -12.84 -15.74
N ILE A 61 -2.40 -13.62 -14.77
CA ILE A 61 -3.15 -14.74 -14.20
C ILE A 61 -3.51 -14.43 -12.75
N ARG A 62 -4.76 -14.68 -12.38
CA ARG A 62 -5.27 -14.63 -11.00
C ARG A 62 -5.70 -16.03 -10.59
N SER A 63 -4.95 -16.59 -9.65
CA SER A 63 -5.16 -17.95 -9.18
C SER A 63 -5.91 -17.94 -7.85
N PHE A 64 -7.04 -18.63 -7.80
CA PHE A 64 -7.87 -18.79 -6.61
C PHE A 64 -7.70 -20.22 -6.11
N SER A 65 -6.69 -20.43 -5.23
CA SER A 65 -6.21 -21.77 -4.85
C SER A 65 -7.31 -22.65 -4.25
N GLU A 66 -8.24 -22.05 -3.52
CA GLU A 66 -9.31 -22.75 -2.81
C GLU A 66 -10.61 -22.87 -3.62
N SER A 67 -10.67 -22.29 -4.82
CA SER A 67 -11.88 -22.24 -5.62
C SER A 67 -12.05 -23.46 -6.51
N ASN A 68 -13.30 -23.92 -6.64
CA ASN A 68 -13.73 -25.01 -7.50
C ASN A 68 -13.97 -24.53 -8.95
N HIS A 69 -14.41 -25.45 -9.82
CA HIS A 69 -14.68 -25.18 -11.23
C HIS A 69 -15.65 -24.00 -11.48
N LEU A 70 -16.67 -23.86 -10.62
CA LEU A 70 -17.73 -22.86 -10.72
C LEU A 70 -17.34 -21.56 -10.00
N LEU A 71 -16.15 -21.02 -10.30
CA LEU A 71 -15.58 -19.82 -9.65
C LEU A 71 -16.59 -18.67 -9.50
N PHE A 72 -17.34 -18.38 -10.56
CA PHE A 72 -18.30 -17.26 -10.61
C PHE A 72 -19.54 -17.46 -9.73
N LEU A 73 -19.80 -18.68 -9.27
CA LEU A 73 -20.92 -19.02 -8.39
C LEU A 73 -20.49 -19.15 -6.92
N GLU A 74 -19.19 -19.07 -6.62
CA GLU A 74 -18.70 -19.20 -5.27
C GLU A 74 -19.09 -18.01 -4.39
N ARG A 75 -19.49 -18.31 -3.16
CA ARG A 75 -19.80 -17.30 -2.16
C ARG A 75 -18.52 -16.55 -1.80
N GLY A 76 -18.48 -15.25 -2.09
CA GLY A 76 -17.35 -14.37 -1.79
C GLY A 76 -16.51 -13.99 -3.00
N PHE A 77 -16.69 -14.67 -4.14
CA PHE A 77 -16.06 -14.25 -5.39
C PHE A 77 -16.79 -13.02 -5.97
N ASN A 78 -16.03 -11.99 -6.35
CA ASN A 78 -16.56 -10.80 -7.00
C ASN A 78 -15.70 -10.43 -8.21
N LEU A 79 -16.23 -10.70 -9.41
CA LEU A 79 -15.55 -10.41 -10.68
C LEU A 79 -15.20 -8.93 -10.83
N VAL A 80 -16.09 -8.03 -10.40
CA VAL A 80 -15.87 -6.57 -10.49
C VAL A 80 -14.68 -6.17 -9.62
N THR A 81 -14.58 -6.71 -8.41
CA THR A 81 -13.45 -6.45 -7.51
C THR A 81 -12.14 -6.97 -8.10
N VAL A 82 -12.13 -8.16 -8.72
CA VAL A 82 -10.97 -8.71 -9.42
C VAL A 82 -10.54 -7.84 -10.60
N ILE A 83 -11.51 -7.34 -11.39
CA ILE A 83 -11.24 -6.42 -12.52
C ILE A 83 -10.65 -5.10 -12.03
N LYS A 84 -11.19 -4.51 -10.96
CA LYS A 84 -10.63 -3.30 -10.32
C LYS A 84 -9.21 -3.55 -9.82
N ALA A 85 -9.01 -4.64 -9.08
CA ALA A 85 -7.75 -4.97 -8.43
C ALA A 85 -6.65 -5.29 -9.45
N SER A 86 -6.96 -5.98 -10.55
CA SER A 86 -6.04 -6.26 -11.66
C SER A 86 -5.70 -5.05 -12.52
N GLY A 87 -6.47 -3.96 -12.45
CA GLY A 87 -6.22 -2.75 -13.25
C GLY A 87 -6.34 -2.98 -14.76
N ILE A 88 -7.02 -4.05 -15.18
CA ILE A 88 -7.28 -4.35 -16.59
C ILE A 88 -8.32 -3.40 -17.19
N TYR A 89 -9.23 -2.88 -16.36
CA TYR A 89 -10.18 -1.86 -16.77
C TYR A 89 -9.48 -0.52 -17.01
N ARG A 90 -9.73 0.07 -18.17
CA ARG A 90 -9.28 1.42 -18.55
C ARG A 90 -10.25 2.05 -19.54
N ARG A 91 -10.41 3.37 -19.47
CA ARG A 91 -11.29 4.14 -20.39
C ARG A 91 -10.54 4.60 -21.65
N GLY A 92 -9.21 4.62 -21.60
CA GLY A 92 -8.36 5.08 -22.70
C GLY A 92 -7.42 4.02 -23.26
N LYS A 93 -6.48 4.48 -24.09
CA LYS A 93 -5.43 3.63 -24.71
C LYS A 93 -4.47 3.04 -23.66
N SER A 94 -4.26 3.75 -22.56
CA SER A 94 -3.40 3.36 -21.43
C SER A 94 -4.15 3.52 -20.13
N THR A 95 -3.81 2.71 -19.12
CA THR A 95 -4.39 2.79 -17.78
C THR A 95 -4.02 4.11 -17.11
N ASP A 96 -5.03 4.80 -16.56
CA ASP A 96 -4.88 5.98 -15.74
C ASP A 96 -5.34 5.69 -14.30
N TYR A 97 -4.37 5.58 -13.38
CA TYR A 97 -4.64 5.19 -11.99
C TYR A 97 -5.49 6.19 -11.19
N VAL A 98 -5.77 7.38 -11.74
CA VAL A 98 -6.63 8.37 -11.10
C VAL A 98 -8.01 8.40 -11.75
N THR A 99 -8.09 8.50 -13.08
CA THR A 99 -9.37 8.67 -13.78
C THR A 99 -10.09 7.35 -14.11
N ASP A 100 -9.36 6.24 -14.24
CA ASP A 100 -9.95 4.90 -14.40
C ASP A 100 -10.33 4.26 -13.06
N TYR A 101 -9.91 4.86 -11.93
CA TYR A 101 -10.14 4.32 -10.60
C TYR A 101 -11.60 4.47 -10.15
N PHE A 102 -12.09 3.43 -9.47
CA PHE A 102 -13.38 3.43 -8.78
C PHE A 102 -13.15 3.20 -7.28
N PRO A 103 -13.70 4.05 -6.40
CA PRO A 103 -13.64 3.83 -4.96
C PRO A 103 -14.19 2.44 -4.56
N PRO A 104 -13.67 1.84 -3.48
CA PRO A 104 -14.23 0.61 -2.95
C PRO A 104 -15.62 0.88 -2.38
N SER A 105 -16.52 -0.09 -2.55
CA SER A 105 -17.72 -0.19 -1.74
C SER A 105 -17.38 -0.57 -0.30
N ASP A 106 -18.31 -0.37 0.65
CA ASP A 106 -18.14 -0.81 2.04
C ASP A 106 -17.86 -2.31 2.15
N LEU A 107 -18.44 -3.12 1.27
CA LEU A 107 -18.19 -4.56 1.22
C LEU A 107 -16.76 -4.85 0.79
N GLU A 108 -16.28 -4.21 -0.29
CA GLU A 108 -14.91 -4.36 -0.77
C GLU A 108 -13.90 -3.89 0.29
N PHE A 109 -14.17 -2.76 0.96
CA PHE A 109 -13.35 -2.29 2.08
C PHE A 109 -13.30 -3.33 3.20
N ARG A 110 -14.46 -3.86 3.65
CA ARG A 110 -14.49 -4.89 4.70
C ARG A 110 -13.74 -6.16 4.31
N GLN A 111 -13.81 -6.57 3.05
CA GLN A 111 -13.08 -7.74 2.55
C GLN A 111 -11.56 -7.50 2.56
N VAL A 112 -11.12 -6.32 2.11
CA VAL A 112 -9.70 -5.92 2.14
C VAL A 112 -9.20 -5.77 3.58
N TYR A 113 -10.02 -5.21 4.47
CA TYR A 113 -9.66 -4.93 5.86
C TYR A 113 -9.72 -6.15 6.78
N ALA A 114 -10.62 -7.11 6.53
CA ALA A 114 -10.87 -8.25 7.42
C ALA A 114 -9.61 -9.05 7.82
N PRO A 115 -8.67 -9.38 6.91
CA PRO A 115 -7.44 -10.08 7.27
C PRO A 115 -6.54 -9.32 8.25
N TYR A 116 -6.67 -7.99 8.31
CA TYR A 116 -5.82 -7.11 9.11
C TYR A 116 -6.52 -6.57 10.36
N ARG A 117 -7.83 -6.76 10.49
CA ARG A 117 -8.62 -6.28 11.62
C ARG A 117 -8.06 -6.74 12.97
N TRP A 118 -7.62 -7.99 13.05
CA TRP A 118 -7.07 -8.54 14.29
C TRP A 118 -5.77 -7.84 14.70
N LEU A 119 -4.96 -7.40 13.72
CA LEU A 119 -3.74 -6.64 13.99
C LEU A 119 -4.11 -5.28 14.59
N GLU A 120 -5.09 -4.57 14.02
CA GLU A 120 -5.53 -3.29 14.58
C GLU A 120 -6.09 -3.44 16.00
N VAL A 121 -6.84 -4.51 16.28
CA VAL A 121 -7.33 -4.81 17.63
C VAL A 121 -6.17 -5.08 18.59
N ALA A 122 -5.22 -5.94 18.19
CA ALA A 122 -4.06 -6.29 19.00
C ALA A 122 -3.12 -5.10 19.23
N LEU A 123 -3.01 -4.20 18.25
CA LEU A 123 -2.18 -3.00 18.33
C LEU A 123 -2.89 -1.82 18.96
N ASN A 124 -4.23 -1.81 19.07
CA ASN A 124 -5.03 -0.73 19.67
C ASN A 124 -4.43 0.68 19.46
N PRO A 125 -4.34 1.15 18.20
CA PRO A 125 -3.57 2.34 17.89
C PRO A 125 -4.17 3.58 18.54
N VAL A 126 -3.30 4.46 19.02
CA VAL A 126 -3.63 5.79 19.50
C VAL A 126 -3.47 6.76 18.34
N ILE A 127 -4.51 7.51 18.04
CA ILE A 127 -4.48 8.53 17.00
C ILE A 127 -4.70 9.89 17.65
N LEU A 128 -3.82 10.82 17.35
CA LEU A 128 -3.88 12.22 17.76
C LEU A 128 -3.87 13.12 16.53
N SER A 129 -4.57 14.24 16.60
CA SER A 129 -4.51 15.29 15.58
C SER A 129 -4.55 16.68 16.18
N THR A 130 -3.95 17.65 15.51
CA THR A 130 -3.97 19.06 15.90
C THR A 130 -5.15 19.79 15.25
N LEU A 131 -5.99 20.42 16.07
CA LEU A 131 -7.08 21.30 15.60
C LEU A 131 -6.54 22.65 15.09
N ASP A 132 -7.38 23.42 14.40
CA ASP A 132 -7.02 24.75 13.84
C ASP A 132 -6.53 25.75 14.92
N ASN A 133 -7.05 25.61 16.15
CA ASN A 133 -6.63 26.44 17.30
C ASN A 133 -5.29 25.99 17.92
N GLY A 134 -4.64 24.96 17.38
CA GLY A 134 -3.38 24.39 17.86
C GLY A 134 -3.53 23.33 18.96
N GLN A 135 -4.74 23.03 19.41
CA GLN A 135 -4.97 22.02 20.45
C GLN A 135 -4.76 20.60 19.87
N ILE A 136 -3.99 19.78 20.58
CA ILE A 136 -3.85 18.35 20.29
C ILE A 136 -5.07 17.64 20.90
N VAL A 137 -5.77 16.87 20.08
CA VAL A 137 -6.92 16.06 20.51
C VAL A 137 -6.72 14.61 20.12
N ARG A 138 -7.39 13.72 20.87
CA ARG A 138 -7.53 12.33 20.47
C ARG A 138 -8.49 12.20 19.28
N GLY A 139 -8.15 11.32 18.35
CA GLY A 139 -8.90 11.06 17.13
C GLY A 139 -8.44 11.91 15.96
N LEU A 140 -9.23 11.86 14.89
CA LEU A 140 -8.89 12.45 13.60
C LEU A 140 -9.48 13.86 13.39
N GLY A 141 -10.00 14.51 14.43
CA GLY A 141 -10.73 15.80 14.32
C GLY A 141 -9.97 16.93 13.61
N GLY A 142 -8.64 16.95 13.70
CA GLY A 142 -7.78 17.94 13.04
C GLY A 142 -7.56 17.73 11.54
N ILE A 143 -8.04 16.62 10.97
CA ILE A 143 -7.89 16.37 9.52
C ILE A 143 -8.96 17.16 8.74
N PRO A 144 -8.60 17.94 7.70
CA PRO A 144 -9.56 18.60 6.83
C PRO A 144 -10.46 17.60 6.08
N SER A 145 -11.76 17.82 6.10
CA SER A 145 -12.74 16.98 5.37
C SER A 145 -12.64 17.16 3.86
N GLU A 146 -12.23 18.34 3.40
CA GLU A 146 -12.10 18.67 1.97
C GLU A 146 -10.63 18.74 1.55
N GLY A 147 -10.34 18.24 0.35
CA GLY A 147 -9.02 18.31 -0.25
C GLY A 147 -8.82 19.48 -1.22
N PRO A 148 -7.60 19.61 -1.79
CA PRO A 148 -6.52 18.64 -1.71
C PRO A 148 -5.76 18.68 -0.37
N VAL A 149 -5.50 17.49 0.20
CA VAL A 149 -4.68 17.30 1.41
C VAL A 149 -3.50 16.39 1.05
N LEU A 150 -2.31 16.71 1.56
CA LEU A 150 -1.13 15.88 1.46
C LEU A 150 -0.65 15.48 2.85
N PHE A 151 -0.84 14.22 3.23
CA PHE A 151 -0.19 13.64 4.41
C PHE A 151 1.26 13.31 4.09
N VAL A 152 2.19 13.82 4.91
CA VAL A 152 3.63 13.60 4.76
C VAL A 152 4.20 13.09 6.08
N GLY A 153 4.88 11.95 6.08
CA GLY A 153 5.40 11.35 7.31
C GLY A 153 6.53 10.35 7.08
N TYR A 154 6.91 9.67 8.17
CA TYR A 154 7.90 8.58 8.20
C TYR A 154 7.27 7.24 7.84
N HIS A 155 7.93 6.47 6.97
CA HIS A 155 7.49 5.14 6.57
C HIS A 155 8.09 4.07 7.48
N MET A 156 7.28 3.42 8.32
CA MET A 156 7.77 2.37 9.20
C MET A 156 8.18 1.13 8.39
N MET A 157 8.96 0.26 9.02
CA MET A 157 9.36 -1.04 8.51
C MET A 157 8.17 -1.75 7.84
N LEU A 158 8.34 -2.12 6.57
CA LEU A 158 7.36 -2.80 5.71
C LEU A 158 6.01 -2.06 5.51
N GLY A 159 5.89 -0.80 5.95
CA GLY A 159 4.64 -0.06 5.87
C GLY A 159 3.56 -0.54 6.85
N LEU A 160 3.95 -1.09 8.00
CA LEU A 160 3.01 -1.64 8.99
C LEU A 160 2.00 -0.62 9.51
N GLU A 161 2.32 0.67 9.46
CA GLU A 161 1.46 1.77 9.85
C GLU A 161 0.26 2.00 8.93
N LEU A 162 0.34 1.55 7.67
CA LEU A 162 -0.62 1.89 6.63
C LEU A 162 -2.02 1.38 6.94
N ILE A 163 -2.12 0.18 7.51
CA ILE A 163 -3.40 -0.48 7.76
C ILE A 163 -4.26 0.38 8.71
N PRO A 164 -3.84 0.69 9.96
CA PRO A 164 -4.66 1.52 10.83
C PRO A 164 -4.84 2.96 10.34
N LEU A 165 -3.83 3.52 9.67
CA LEU A 165 -3.91 4.88 9.14
C LEU A 165 -5.03 4.99 8.11
N VAL A 166 -5.05 4.12 7.11
CA VAL A 166 -6.03 4.15 6.03
C VAL A 166 -7.40 3.66 6.52
N SER A 167 -7.45 2.60 7.33
CA SER A 167 -8.72 2.06 7.84
C SER A 167 -9.47 3.06 8.71
N ARG A 168 -8.79 3.75 9.65
CA ARG A 168 -9.45 4.68 10.57
C ARG A 168 -9.86 5.97 9.88
N ILE A 169 -9.04 6.51 8.97
CA ILE A 169 -9.44 7.68 8.17
C ILE A 169 -10.66 7.36 7.32
N TRP A 170 -10.74 6.16 6.74
CA TRP A 170 -11.93 5.72 6.03
C TRP A 170 -13.15 5.58 6.96
N ILE A 171 -13.02 4.82 8.05
CA ILE A 171 -14.14 4.48 8.96
C ILE A 171 -14.68 5.72 9.69
N GLU A 172 -13.80 6.57 10.23
CA GLU A 172 -14.19 7.68 11.12
C GLU A 172 -14.48 8.97 10.35
N ARG A 173 -13.85 9.16 9.17
CA ARG A 173 -13.95 10.41 8.41
C ARG A 173 -14.56 10.25 7.03
N ASN A 174 -14.79 9.02 6.56
CA ASN A 174 -15.24 8.73 5.20
C ASN A 174 -14.33 9.37 4.13
N ILE A 175 -13.03 9.38 4.40
CA ILE A 175 -12.00 9.95 3.52
C ILE A 175 -11.22 8.80 2.88
N LEU A 176 -11.17 8.78 1.54
CA LEU A 176 -10.31 7.87 0.80
C LEU A 176 -8.89 8.45 0.69
N VAL A 177 -7.95 7.85 1.42
CA VAL A 177 -6.53 8.20 1.33
C VAL A 177 -5.89 7.50 0.11
N ARG A 178 -5.33 8.29 -0.80
CA ARG A 178 -4.69 7.81 -2.03
C ARG A 178 -3.17 7.77 -1.83
N GLY A 179 -2.61 6.57 -1.62
CA GLY A 179 -1.18 6.37 -1.40
C GLY A 179 -0.34 6.48 -2.67
N ILE A 180 0.81 7.16 -2.59
CA ILE A 180 1.85 7.14 -3.63
C ILE A 180 2.77 5.94 -3.38
N ALA A 181 2.71 4.95 -4.26
CA ALA A 181 3.34 3.65 -4.07
C ALA A 181 4.42 3.34 -5.13
N HIS A 182 5.29 2.38 -4.82
CA HIS A 182 6.35 1.93 -5.71
C HIS A 182 5.76 1.24 -6.97
N PRO A 183 6.28 1.47 -8.19
CA PRO A 183 5.73 0.89 -9.43
C PRO A 183 5.67 -0.65 -9.46
N MET A 184 6.49 -1.32 -8.63
CA MET A 184 6.47 -2.79 -8.48
C MET A 184 5.09 -3.32 -8.07
N MET A 185 4.27 -2.50 -7.40
CA MET A 185 2.92 -2.89 -6.95
C MET A 185 1.88 -2.88 -8.09
N PHE A 186 2.23 -2.38 -9.28
CA PHE A 186 1.29 -2.17 -10.39
C PHE A 186 1.71 -2.85 -11.69
N SER A 187 3.00 -3.08 -11.88
CA SER A 187 3.52 -3.65 -13.12
C SER A 187 4.76 -4.49 -12.86
N ARG A 188 4.88 -5.59 -13.61
CA ARG A 188 6.09 -6.41 -13.68
C ARG A 188 6.85 -6.07 -14.95
N ILE A 189 8.17 -5.87 -14.84
CA ILE A 189 9.02 -5.61 -16.02
C ILE A 189 9.29 -6.90 -16.78
N LYS A 190 9.45 -8.02 -16.06
CA LYS A 190 9.69 -9.35 -16.60
C LYS A 190 8.98 -10.39 -15.73
N ASP A 191 8.75 -11.57 -16.31
CA ASP A 191 8.45 -12.76 -15.50
C ASP A 191 9.70 -13.13 -14.71
N GLY A 192 9.57 -13.14 -13.38
CA GLY A 192 10.69 -13.28 -12.47
C GLY A 192 10.24 -13.57 -11.05
N LYS A 193 11.09 -13.28 -10.06
CA LYS A 193 10.85 -13.63 -8.65
C LYS A 193 10.01 -12.62 -7.87
N LEU A 194 9.66 -11.48 -8.46
CA LEU A 194 8.80 -10.50 -7.80
C LEU A 194 7.44 -11.11 -7.39
N PRO A 195 6.91 -10.72 -6.22
CA PRO A 195 5.59 -11.14 -5.76
C PRO A 195 4.50 -10.95 -6.81
N ASP A 196 3.47 -11.80 -6.74
CA ASP A 196 2.31 -11.64 -7.60
C ASP A 196 1.59 -10.33 -7.37
N LEU A 197 1.12 -9.71 -8.46
CA LEU A 197 0.40 -8.44 -8.36
C LEU A 197 -0.86 -8.58 -7.49
N SER A 198 -1.42 -9.78 -7.37
CA SER A 198 -2.47 -10.11 -6.41
C SER A 198 -2.11 -9.84 -4.95
N GLN A 199 -0.85 -9.94 -4.57
CA GLN A 199 -0.40 -9.61 -3.22
C GLN A 199 -0.52 -8.10 -2.91
N PHE A 200 -0.64 -7.26 -3.94
CA PHE A 200 -0.81 -5.82 -3.80
C PHE A 200 -2.24 -5.34 -4.05
N ASP A 201 -3.20 -6.26 -4.26
CA ASP A 201 -4.58 -5.92 -4.59
C ASP A 201 -5.24 -5.03 -3.52
N ALA A 202 -4.95 -5.26 -2.24
CA ALA A 202 -5.44 -4.43 -1.14
C ALA A 202 -5.09 -2.94 -1.36
N TYR A 203 -3.82 -2.64 -1.68
CA TYR A 203 -3.37 -1.28 -1.96
C TYR A 203 -4.03 -0.70 -3.21
N ARG A 204 -4.19 -1.52 -4.26
CA ARG A 204 -4.78 -1.11 -5.55
C ARG A 204 -6.27 -0.81 -5.42
N ILE A 205 -7.01 -1.65 -4.70
CA ILE A 205 -8.44 -1.46 -4.38
C ILE A 205 -8.62 -0.19 -3.54
N MET A 206 -7.76 0.02 -2.54
CA MET A 206 -7.76 1.24 -1.72
C MET A 206 -7.20 2.48 -2.44
N GLY A 207 -6.87 2.36 -3.74
CA GLY A 207 -6.59 3.52 -4.60
C GLY A 207 -5.15 3.99 -4.58
N ALA A 208 -4.20 3.18 -4.13
CA ALA A 208 -2.79 3.49 -4.34
C ALA A 208 -2.48 3.73 -5.82
N VAL A 209 -1.57 4.65 -6.11
CA VAL A 209 -1.13 4.97 -7.47
C VAL A 209 0.40 4.88 -7.56
N PRO A 210 0.97 4.50 -8.72
CA PRO A 210 2.43 4.50 -8.86
C PRO A 210 2.98 5.92 -8.79
N VAL A 211 4.12 6.08 -8.14
CA VAL A 211 4.82 7.36 -8.02
C VAL A 211 5.12 7.97 -9.39
N SER A 212 4.57 9.16 -9.63
CA SER A 212 4.91 10.03 -10.76
C SER A 212 4.37 11.43 -10.52
N ALA A 213 5.02 12.44 -11.09
CA ALA A 213 4.53 13.82 -11.05
C ALA A 213 3.13 13.95 -11.69
N SER A 214 2.85 13.18 -12.74
CA SER A 214 1.54 13.16 -13.40
C SER A 214 0.44 12.63 -12.49
N ASN A 215 0.68 11.55 -11.75
CA ASN A 215 -0.34 10.99 -10.85
C ASN A 215 -0.58 11.92 -9.66
N LEU A 216 0.48 12.48 -9.08
CA LEU A 216 0.34 13.47 -7.99
C LEU A 216 -0.43 14.72 -8.45
N PHE A 217 -0.12 15.23 -9.64
CA PHE A 217 -0.86 16.33 -10.26
C PHE A 217 -2.35 15.99 -10.40
N LYS A 218 -2.67 14.80 -10.95
CA LYS A 218 -4.05 14.37 -11.16
C LYS A 218 -4.81 14.24 -9.84
N LEU A 219 -4.21 13.62 -8.82
CA LEU A 219 -4.80 13.47 -7.49
C LEU A 219 -5.12 14.84 -6.85
N PHE A 220 -4.20 15.80 -6.92
CA PHE A 220 -4.50 17.15 -6.42
C PHE A 220 -5.53 17.88 -7.26
N SER A 221 -5.52 17.72 -8.59
CA SER A 221 -6.54 18.30 -9.46
C SER A 221 -7.95 17.75 -9.16
N SER A 222 -8.04 16.51 -8.68
CA SER A 222 -9.29 15.89 -8.21
C SER A 222 -9.57 16.13 -6.72
N LYS A 223 -8.87 17.08 -6.08
CA LYS A 223 -9.04 17.42 -4.65
C LYS A 223 -8.91 16.22 -3.70
N SER A 224 -8.07 15.25 -4.03
CA SER A 224 -7.91 14.02 -3.22
C SER A 224 -7.09 14.26 -1.96
N HIS A 225 -7.28 13.39 -0.97
CA HIS A 225 -6.38 13.21 0.16
C HIS A 225 -5.28 12.23 -0.23
N VAL A 226 -4.03 12.68 -0.22
CA VAL A 226 -2.88 11.94 -0.75
C VAL A 226 -1.93 11.59 0.40
N LEU A 227 -1.41 10.38 0.42
CA LEU A 227 -0.38 9.94 1.36
C LEU A 227 0.96 9.79 0.64
N LEU A 228 1.99 10.49 1.15
CA LEU A 228 3.33 10.49 0.61
C LEU A 228 4.36 10.24 1.72
N TYR A 229 5.23 9.26 1.48
CA TYR A 229 6.46 9.07 2.24
C TYR A 229 7.64 9.49 1.38
N PRO A 230 8.27 10.66 1.63
CA PRO A 230 9.36 11.13 0.77
C PRO A 230 10.55 10.18 0.76
N GLY A 231 10.89 9.51 1.85
CA GLY A 231 11.94 8.48 1.82
C GLY A 231 11.53 7.21 1.08
N GLY A 232 10.24 6.87 1.11
CA GLY A 232 9.67 5.77 0.34
C GLY A 232 10.25 4.42 0.78
N MET A 233 10.62 3.57 -0.19
CA MET A 233 11.10 2.22 0.12
C MET A 233 12.40 2.18 0.95
N ARG A 234 13.23 3.23 0.90
CA ARG A 234 14.45 3.32 1.72
C ARG A 234 14.15 3.41 3.22
N GLU A 235 13.04 4.07 3.57
CA GLU A 235 12.53 4.13 4.95
C GLU A 235 11.78 2.85 5.29
N ALA A 236 10.92 2.34 4.40
CA ALA A 236 10.18 1.10 4.61
C ALA A 236 11.08 -0.14 4.82
N LEU A 237 12.32 -0.08 4.32
CA LEU A 237 13.32 -1.13 4.45
C LEU A 237 14.58 -0.59 5.14
N HIS A 238 14.39 0.28 6.15
CA HIS A 238 15.48 0.81 6.95
C HIS A 238 16.27 -0.31 7.63
N ARG A 239 17.51 -0.01 8.00
CA ARG A 239 18.45 -0.94 8.65
C ARG A 239 18.40 -0.81 10.16
N LYS A 240 19.18 -1.64 10.85
CA LYS A 240 19.29 -1.58 12.31
C LYS A 240 19.83 -0.22 12.76
N GLY A 241 19.16 0.41 13.73
CA GLY A 241 19.56 1.72 14.27
C GLY A 241 19.07 2.91 13.43
N GLU A 242 18.38 2.65 12.32
CA GLU A 242 17.81 3.66 11.45
C GLU A 242 16.32 3.92 11.72
N GLU A 243 15.74 3.28 12.74
CA GLU A 243 14.35 3.46 13.14
C GLU A 243 14.06 4.95 13.36
N TYR A 244 12.95 5.43 12.77
CA TYR A 244 12.49 6.81 12.86
C TYR A 244 13.38 7.87 12.20
N GLN A 245 14.34 7.46 11.36
CA GLN A 245 15.15 8.40 10.58
C GLN A 245 14.49 8.72 9.23
N LEU A 246 14.57 10.00 8.82
CA LEU A 246 13.98 10.48 7.56
C LEU A 246 15.03 10.50 6.44
N PHE A 247 14.94 9.52 5.53
CA PHE A 247 15.81 9.38 4.36
C PHE A 247 15.23 10.08 3.13
N TRP A 248 14.97 11.37 3.31
CA TRP A 248 14.29 12.22 2.34
C TRP A 248 15.23 12.65 1.20
N PRO A 249 14.76 12.69 -0.07
CA PRO A 249 15.55 13.19 -1.20
C PRO A 249 15.97 14.66 -1.04
N GLU A 250 16.93 15.14 -1.82
CA GLU A 250 17.27 16.56 -1.83
C GLU A 250 16.21 17.41 -2.55
N GLN A 251 15.42 16.78 -3.42
CA GLN A 251 14.43 17.46 -4.27
C GLN A 251 13.16 17.82 -3.49
N SER A 252 12.84 19.12 -3.46
CA SER A 252 11.64 19.70 -2.84
C SER A 252 10.39 19.68 -3.75
N GLU A 253 10.30 18.75 -4.70
CA GLU A 253 9.29 18.82 -5.76
C GLU A 253 7.85 18.64 -5.27
N PHE A 254 7.64 17.88 -4.19
CA PHE A 254 6.28 17.67 -3.67
C PHE A 254 5.67 18.95 -3.07
N VAL A 255 6.47 19.82 -2.44
CA VAL A 255 5.94 21.08 -1.86
C VAL A 255 5.57 22.08 -2.96
N ARG A 256 6.33 22.10 -4.06
CA ARG A 256 6.01 22.91 -5.24
C ARG A 256 4.69 22.43 -5.88
N MET A 257 4.51 21.12 -5.94
CA MET A 257 3.26 20.53 -6.45
C MET A 257 2.08 20.82 -5.52
N ALA A 258 2.24 20.70 -4.20
CA ALA A 258 1.22 21.04 -3.22
C ALA A 258 0.77 22.52 -3.37
N ALA A 259 1.73 23.44 -3.41
CA ALA A 259 1.49 24.87 -3.59
C ALA A 259 0.81 25.24 -4.91
N ARG A 260 1.08 24.49 -5.98
CA ARG A 260 0.42 24.69 -7.28
C ARG A 260 -1.10 24.52 -7.19
N PHE A 261 -1.57 23.68 -6.26
CA PHE A 261 -2.99 23.35 -6.06
C PHE A 261 -3.56 23.88 -4.76
N GLY A 262 -2.78 24.62 -3.95
CA GLY A 262 -3.19 25.08 -2.64
C GLY A 262 -3.49 23.94 -1.66
N ALA A 263 -2.76 22.82 -1.78
CA ALA A 263 -2.99 21.66 -0.90
C ALA A 263 -2.56 21.95 0.53
N LYS A 264 -3.34 21.49 1.51
CA LYS A 264 -2.93 21.51 2.91
C LYS A 264 -1.96 20.36 3.16
N ILE A 265 -0.73 20.67 3.59
CA ILE A 265 0.25 19.66 3.96
C ILE A 265 0.05 19.33 5.44
N ILE A 266 -0.15 18.05 5.76
CA ILE A 266 -0.26 17.57 7.14
C ILE A 266 0.97 16.73 7.44
N PRO A 267 1.98 17.31 8.12
CA PRO A 267 3.08 16.52 8.64
C PRO A 267 2.54 15.58 9.72
N PHE A 268 2.96 14.32 9.70
CA PHE A 268 2.58 13.36 10.74
C PHE A 268 3.74 12.45 11.13
N GLY A 269 3.73 12.06 12.40
CA GLY A 269 4.63 11.05 12.96
C GLY A 269 3.89 9.77 13.28
N VAL A 270 4.61 8.65 13.23
CA VAL A 270 4.13 7.37 13.71
C VAL A 270 5.26 6.63 14.45
N VAL A 271 4.93 5.99 15.58
CA VAL A 271 5.89 5.20 16.37
C VAL A 271 5.28 3.91 16.89
N GLY A 272 6.14 2.91 17.15
CA GLY A 272 5.80 1.63 17.77
C GLY A 272 6.25 0.38 16.99
N GLU A 273 7.02 0.50 15.90
CA GLU A 273 7.56 -0.69 15.19
C GLU A 273 8.49 -1.50 16.10
N ASP A 274 9.28 -0.78 16.90
CA ASP A 274 10.21 -1.34 17.88
C ASP A 274 9.50 -2.07 19.03
N ASP A 275 8.21 -1.79 19.26
CA ASP A 275 7.37 -2.48 20.24
C ASP A 275 6.75 -3.78 19.72
N ILE A 276 6.77 -4.01 18.40
CA ILE A 276 6.12 -5.16 17.76
C ILE A 276 7.15 -6.13 17.20
N GLY A 277 8.24 -5.61 16.66
CA GLY A 277 9.27 -6.40 16.01
C GLY A 277 10.66 -6.06 16.51
N GLN A 278 11.55 -7.04 16.44
CA GLN A 278 13.00 -6.84 16.49
C GLN A 278 13.58 -7.19 15.14
N LEU A 279 14.27 -6.25 14.51
CA LEU A 279 15.02 -6.50 13.28
C LEU A 279 16.22 -7.40 13.58
N LEU A 280 16.15 -8.68 13.19
CA LEU A 280 17.20 -9.67 13.45
C LEU A 280 18.26 -9.64 12.35
N LEU A 281 17.85 -9.60 11.08
CA LEU A 281 18.74 -9.49 9.93
C LEU A 281 18.18 -8.43 8.98
N ASP A 282 18.97 -7.38 8.76
CA ASP A 282 18.68 -6.33 7.78
C ASP A 282 19.39 -6.61 6.45
N TYR A 283 19.32 -5.65 5.53
CA TYR A 283 20.02 -5.74 4.25
C TYR A 283 21.51 -6.09 4.38
N ASP A 284 22.25 -5.41 5.27
CA ASP A 284 23.70 -5.56 5.37
C ASP A 284 24.08 -6.96 5.88
N ASP A 285 23.25 -7.54 6.75
CA ASP A 285 23.42 -8.92 7.20
C ASP A 285 23.03 -9.95 6.14
N LEU A 286 21.91 -9.75 5.46
CA LEU A 286 21.44 -10.65 4.39
C LEU A 286 22.44 -10.69 3.23
N MET A 287 23.06 -9.55 2.90
CA MET A 287 24.09 -9.48 1.86
C MET A 287 25.36 -10.27 2.22
N LYS A 288 25.60 -10.63 3.48
CA LYS A 288 26.73 -11.51 3.86
C LYS A 288 26.44 -12.99 3.55
N ILE A 289 25.18 -13.36 3.34
CA ILE A 289 24.75 -14.74 3.10
C ILE A 289 24.54 -14.95 1.59
N PRO A 290 25.31 -15.81 0.91
CA PRO A 290 25.29 -15.94 -0.56
C PRO A 290 23.90 -16.21 -1.16
N TYR A 291 23.09 -17.04 -0.49
CA TYR A 291 21.73 -17.36 -0.92
C TYR A 291 20.82 -16.11 -0.97
N PHE A 292 20.81 -15.32 0.12
CA PHE A 292 19.99 -14.12 0.19
C PHE A 292 20.53 -13.01 -0.73
N ARG A 293 21.85 -12.84 -0.80
CA ARG A 293 22.50 -11.91 -1.74
C ARG A 293 22.02 -12.12 -3.17
N ALA A 294 22.11 -13.35 -3.68
CA ALA A 294 21.71 -13.66 -5.05
C ALA A 294 20.22 -13.35 -5.30
N GLY A 295 19.35 -13.67 -4.34
CA GLY A 295 17.92 -13.35 -4.44
C GLY A 295 17.62 -11.85 -4.43
N ILE A 296 18.31 -11.07 -3.60
CA ILE A 296 18.13 -9.61 -3.52
C ILE A 296 18.61 -8.93 -4.80
N GLU A 297 19.76 -9.34 -5.35
CA GLU A 297 20.27 -8.83 -6.62
C GLU A 297 19.30 -9.11 -7.77
N GLU A 298 18.74 -10.31 -7.83
CA GLU A 298 17.74 -10.70 -8.84
C GLU A 298 16.47 -9.86 -8.72
N LEU A 299 15.87 -9.78 -7.53
CA LEU A 299 14.67 -8.98 -7.27
C LEU A 299 14.88 -7.49 -7.59
N THR A 300 16.00 -6.93 -7.16
CA THR A 300 16.32 -5.52 -7.39
C THR A 300 16.43 -5.23 -8.88
N ASN A 301 17.04 -6.12 -9.68
CA ASN A 301 17.18 -5.96 -11.12
C ASN A 301 15.88 -6.11 -11.91
N GLU A 302 14.84 -6.71 -11.33
CA GLU A 302 13.50 -6.82 -11.92
C GLU A 302 12.63 -5.58 -11.71
N THR A 303 13.03 -4.65 -10.84
CA THR A 303 12.25 -3.46 -10.49
C THR A 303 12.64 -2.20 -11.26
N VAL A 304 11.69 -1.27 -11.39
CA VAL A 304 11.97 0.06 -11.96
C VAL A 304 12.85 0.79 -10.95
N LYS A 305 14.08 1.13 -11.34
CA LYS A 305 14.94 1.99 -10.54
C LYS A 305 14.37 3.41 -10.53
N LEU A 306 13.90 3.85 -9.37
CA LEU A 306 13.51 5.24 -9.17
C LEU A 306 14.74 6.07 -8.79
N ARG A 307 14.70 7.36 -9.13
CA ARG A 307 15.72 8.34 -8.69
C ARG A 307 17.15 8.00 -9.15
N THR A 308 17.30 7.47 -10.37
CA THR A 308 18.60 7.10 -10.97
C THR A 308 19.58 8.26 -11.12
N ASP A 309 19.08 9.49 -11.03
CA ASP A 309 19.80 10.75 -11.08
C ASP A 309 20.19 11.29 -9.69
N THR A 310 19.80 10.62 -8.60
CA THR A 310 20.17 10.98 -7.23
C THR A 310 21.30 10.10 -6.72
N GLY A 311 22.30 10.71 -6.07
CA GLY A 311 23.36 10.00 -5.34
C GLY A 311 22.99 9.81 -3.85
N GLY A 312 23.79 9.01 -3.14
CA GLY A 312 23.68 8.84 -1.68
C GLY A 312 22.64 7.82 -1.21
N GLU A 313 22.30 7.87 0.09
CA GLU A 313 21.46 6.88 0.78
C GLU A 313 20.04 6.73 0.19
N VAL A 314 19.50 7.80 -0.42
CA VAL A 314 18.14 7.83 -0.98
C VAL A 314 18.01 7.02 -2.27
N ALA A 315 19.14 6.79 -2.96
CA ALA A 315 19.24 5.95 -4.15
C ALA A 315 19.32 4.45 -3.82
N ASN A 316 19.56 4.11 -2.55
CA ASN A 316 19.69 2.74 -2.08
C ASN A 316 18.30 2.11 -1.89
N GLN A 317 17.72 1.64 -3.00
CA GLN A 317 16.38 1.05 -3.04
C GLN A 317 16.45 -0.45 -3.33
N HIS A 318 17.32 -1.16 -2.62
CA HIS A 318 17.43 -2.62 -2.77
C HIS A 318 16.19 -3.31 -2.25
N VAL A 319 15.59 -4.16 -3.09
CA VAL A 319 14.40 -4.91 -2.76
C VAL A 319 14.81 -6.13 -1.97
N HIS A 320 14.58 -6.09 -0.67
CA HIS A 320 14.88 -7.18 0.25
C HIS A 320 13.76 -7.35 1.26
N LEU A 321 13.65 -8.55 1.81
CA LEU A 321 12.74 -8.83 2.93
C LEU A 321 13.58 -9.03 4.19
N PRO A 322 13.55 -8.10 5.16
CA PRO A 322 14.26 -8.26 6.42
C PRO A 322 13.69 -9.41 7.24
N ILE A 323 14.52 -9.99 8.12
CA ILE A 323 14.08 -11.00 9.08
C ILE A 323 13.78 -10.31 10.40
N ILE A 324 12.52 -10.36 10.81
CA ILE A 324 11.99 -9.69 12.00
C ILE A 324 11.47 -10.76 12.97
N ALA A 325 11.93 -10.71 14.21
CA ALA A 325 11.35 -11.50 15.29
C ALA A 325 10.18 -10.74 15.93
N PRO A 326 9.00 -11.36 16.10
CA PRO A 326 7.89 -10.73 16.80
C PRO A 326 8.22 -10.57 18.30
N LYS A 327 7.76 -9.46 18.89
CA LYS A 327 7.76 -9.19 20.34
C LYS A 327 6.34 -9.30 20.89
N ILE A 328 6.21 -9.29 22.23
CA ILE A 328 4.90 -9.05 22.86
C ILE A 328 4.50 -7.62 22.48
N PRO A 329 3.39 -7.43 21.73
CA PRO A 329 3.17 -6.18 21.06
C PRO A 329 2.86 -5.08 22.06
N GLY A 330 3.56 -3.96 21.90
CA GLY A 330 3.04 -2.68 22.36
C GLY A 330 1.89 -2.20 21.46
N ARG A 331 1.83 -0.88 21.23
CA ARG A 331 0.84 -0.27 20.34
C ARG A 331 1.45 0.78 19.44
N PHE A 332 0.75 1.09 18.35
CA PHE A 332 1.09 2.21 17.49
C PHE A 332 0.51 3.52 18.01
N TYR A 333 1.26 4.58 17.78
CA TYR A 333 0.84 5.94 18.04
C TYR A 333 1.01 6.76 16.77
N TYR A 334 -0.02 7.52 16.42
CA TYR A 334 -0.05 8.41 15.28
C TYR A 334 -0.30 9.83 15.79
N TYR A 335 0.44 10.79 15.25
CA TYR A 335 0.21 12.19 15.52
C TYR A 335 0.24 12.99 14.23
N PHE A 336 -0.93 13.48 13.83
CA PHE A 336 -1.10 14.41 12.72
C PHE A 336 -0.93 15.84 13.25
N GLY A 337 0.18 16.47 12.88
CA GLY A 337 0.52 17.82 13.29
C GLY A 337 -0.37 18.88 12.66
N LYS A 338 -0.04 20.15 12.94
CA LYS A 338 -0.78 21.30 12.42
C LYS A 338 -0.72 21.33 10.88
N PRO A 339 -1.86 21.51 10.19
CA PRO A 339 -1.86 21.72 8.75
C PRO A 339 -1.04 22.94 8.34
N ILE A 340 -0.20 22.79 7.31
CA ILE A 340 0.57 23.86 6.68
C ILE A 340 -0.15 24.26 5.39
N ASP A 341 -0.61 25.51 5.35
CA ASP A 341 -1.30 26.05 4.18
C ASP A 341 -0.31 26.41 3.07
N THR A 342 -0.60 25.95 1.86
CA THR A 342 0.14 26.31 0.64
C THR A 342 -0.69 27.15 -0.33
N GLU A 343 -1.95 27.43 0.00
CA GLU A 343 -2.82 28.31 -0.76
C GLU A 343 -2.22 29.73 -0.83
N GLY A 344 -2.27 30.35 -2.02
CA GLY A 344 -1.64 31.65 -2.28
C GLY A 344 -0.10 31.62 -2.42
N ARG A 345 0.59 30.54 -2.03
CA ARG A 345 2.07 30.45 -2.03
C ARG A 345 2.67 29.94 -3.34
N LYS A 346 1.85 29.75 -4.38
CA LYS A 346 2.29 29.23 -5.69
C LYS A 346 3.43 30.03 -6.33
N HIS A 347 3.43 31.37 -6.20
CA HIS A 347 4.48 32.21 -6.79
C HIS A 347 5.75 32.21 -5.95
N GLU A 348 5.62 32.29 -4.63
CA GLU A 348 6.72 32.19 -3.64
C GLU A 348 7.51 30.89 -3.84
N LEU A 349 6.80 29.77 -3.94
CA LEU A 349 7.39 28.42 -3.99
C LEU A 349 7.83 27.99 -5.41
N ARG A 350 7.86 28.91 -6.39
CA ARG A 350 8.52 28.65 -7.69
C ARG A 350 10.04 28.62 -7.56
N THR A 351 10.57 29.43 -6.66
CA THR A 351 11.99 29.59 -6.39
C THR A 351 12.51 28.38 -5.63
N ARG A 352 13.67 27.85 -6.04
CA ARG A 352 14.23 26.61 -5.45
C ARG A 352 14.50 26.77 -3.96
N GLU A 353 14.99 27.95 -3.57
CA GLU A 353 15.33 28.31 -2.20
C GLU A 353 14.08 28.29 -1.30
N LYS A 354 13.00 28.96 -1.69
CA LYS A 354 11.74 29.00 -0.93
C LYS A 354 11.04 27.64 -0.87
N ALA A 355 11.06 26.90 -1.98
CA ALA A 355 10.57 25.51 -1.96
C ALA A 355 11.39 24.64 -1.00
N TYR A 356 12.71 24.83 -0.96
CA TYR A 356 13.57 24.09 -0.05
C TYR A 356 13.38 24.49 1.42
N GLU A 357 13.14 25.77 1.72
CA GLU A 357 12.78 26.22 3.07
C GLU A 357 11.51 25.51 3.59
N LEU A 358 10.42 25.53 2.81
CA LEU A 358 9.18 24.83 3.17
C LEU A 358 9.39 23.30 3.27
N TYR A 359 10.21 22.73 2.40
CA TYR A 359 10.55 21.31 2.46
C TYR A 359 11.20 20.93 3.79
N LEU A 360 12.17 21.74 4.26
CA LEU A 360 12.82 21.54 5.56
C LEU A 360 11.87 21.80 6.72
N GLU A 361 10.97 22.77 6.61
CA GLU A 361 9.90 23.01 7.59
C GLU A 361 9.03 21.75 7.76
N VAL A 362 8.51 21.20 6.66
CA VAL A 362 7.69 19.97 6.68
C VAL A 362 8.48 18.80 7.28
N LYS A 363 9.76 18.64 6.89
CA LYS A 363 10.64 17.59 7.45
C LYS A 363 10.79 17.74 8.97
N SER A 364 11.07 18.97 9.44
CA SER A 364 11.21 19.28 10.87
C SER A 364 9.92 19.06 11.65
N GLU A 365 8.76 19.37 11.07
CA GLU A 365 7.46 19.08 11.71
C GLU A 365 7.22 17.57 11.85
N VAL A 366 7.60 16.75 10.85
CA VAL A 366 7.53 15.29 10.95
C VAL A 366 8.45 14.78 12.06
N GLU A 367 9.70 15.25 12.13
CA GLU A 367 10.65 14.90 13.20
C GLU A 367 10.13 15.29 14.59
N ARG A 368 9.47 16.45 14.71
CA ARG A 368 8.83 16.89 15.95
C ARG A 368 7.65 16.01 16.33
N CYS A 369 6.82 15.60 15.37
CA CYS A 369 5.71 14.69 15.63
C CYS A 369 6.22 13.33 16.15
N ILE A 370 7.26 12.77 15.52
CA ILE A 370 7.89 11.52 15.98
C ILE A 370 8.48 11.70 17.38
N SER A 371 9.23 12.79 17.62
CA SER A 371 9.86 13.06 18.92
C SER A 371 8.82 13.17 20.04
N PHE A 372 7.73 13.91 19.80
CA PHE A 372 6.60 14.01 20.72
C PHE A 372 6.03 12.63 21.08
N LEU A 373 5.80 11.78 20.08
CA LEU A 373 5.27 10.45 20.29
C LEU A 373 6.24 9.53 21.03
N LYS A 374 7.55 9.59 20.72
CA LYS A 374 8.60 8.83 21.41
C LYS A 374 8.67 9.20 22.89
N GLU A 375 8.49 10.47 23.23
CA GLU A 375 8.49 10.93 24.62
C GLU A 375 7.20 10.54 25.36
N LYS A 376 6.04 10.85 24.77
CA LYS A 376 4.74 10.64 25.42
C LYS A 376 4.42 9.16 25.63
N ARG A 377 4.79 8.28 24.69
CA ARG A 377 4.52 6.82 24.81
C ARG A 377 5.22 6.16 26.01
N GLU A 378 6.31 6.73 26.51
CA GLU A 378 7.01 6.20 27.70
C GLU A 378 6.16 6.34 28.97
N HIS A 379 5.20 7.26 28.98
CA HIS A 379 4.28 7.50 30.09
C HIS A 379 2.94 6.76 29.91
N ASP A 380 2.83 5.91 28.89
CA ASP A 380 1.59 5.19 28.60
C ASP A 380 1.46 3.91 29.43
N ALA A 381 0.62 3.96 30.47
CA ALA A 381 0.30 2.80 31.29
C ALA A 381 -0.31 1.62 30.50
N TYR A 382 -0.85 1.88 29.30
CA TYR A 382 -1.49 0.90 28.43
C TYR A 382 -0.65 0.58 27.19
N ARG A 383 0.65 0.91 27.17
CA ARG A 383 1.56 0.50 26.10
C ARG A 383 1.59 -1.02 25.95
N SER A 384 1.69 -1.76 27.05
CA SER A 384 1.76 -3.23 27.04
C SER A 384 0.43 -3.88 26.66
N LEU A 385 0.47 -5.01 25.94
CA LEU A 385 -0.73 -5.79 25.63
C LEU A 385 -1.48 -6.25 26.89
N GLY A 386 -0.77 -6.67 27.93
CA GLY A 386 -1.37 -7.18 29.17
C GLY A 386 -2.26 -6.15 29.87
N ASN A 387 -1.80 -4.92 30.02
CA ASN A 387 -2.58 -3.85 30.67
C ASN A 387 -3.82 -3.48 29.85
N ARG A 388 -3.71 -3.50 28.51
CA ARG A 388 -4.86 -3.28 27.61
C ARG A 388 -5.90 -4.38 27.73
N LEU A 389 -5.48 -5.65 27.74
CA LEU A 389 -6.39 -6.78 27.89
C LEU A 389 -7.08 -6.76 29.25
N PHE A 390 -6.37 -6.42 30.33
CA PHE A 390 -6.97 -6.27 31.67
C PHE A 390 -8.03 -5.16 31.70
N TYR A 391 -7.73 -4.00 31.09
CA TYR A 391 -8.68 -2.90 30.99
C TYR A 391 -9.93 -3.29 30.20
N GLN A 392 -9.75 -3.94 29.04
CA GLN A 392 -10.84 -4.39 28.20
C GLN A 392 -11.68 -5.51 28.85
N ALA A 393 -11.06 -6.40 29.63
CA ALA A 393 -11.79 -7.43 30.37
C ALA A 393 -12.69 -6.84 31.47
N THR A 394 -12.32 -5.68 32.02
CA THR A 394 -13.06 -5.01 33.10
C THR A 394 -14.07 -3.97 32.61
N HIS A 395 -13.83 -3.35 31.44
CA HIS A 395 -14.66 -2.27 30.88
C HIS A 395 -15.39 -2.66 29.58
N GLY A 396 -15.13 -3.85 29.05
CA GLY A 396 -15.68 -4.39 27.80
C GLY A 396 -14.73 -4.25 26.61
N PHE A 397 -14.68 -5.24 25.71
CA PHE A 397 -13.74 -5.26 24.58
C PHE A 397 -13.93 -4.15 23.53
N ASN A 398 -15.07 -3.44 23.56
CA ASN A 398 -15.36 -2.32 22.68
C ASN A 398 -15.01 -0.95 23.29
N CYS A 399 -14.51 -0.90 24.53
CA CYS A 399 -14.16 0.37 25.17
C CYS A 399 -12.94 1.02 24.51
N GLU A 400 -12.92 2.35 24.47
CA GLU A 400 -11.72 3.07 24.08
C GLU A 400 -10.68 2.98 25.21
N VAL A 401 -9.59 2.26 24.98
CA VAL A 401 -8.54 2.08 26.00
C VAL A 401 -7.83 3.44 26.22
N PRO A 402 -7.61 3.89 27.47
CA PRO A 402 -6.93 5.17 27.74
C PRO A 402 -5.49 5.18 27.23
N THR A 403 -4.88 6.35 27.18
CA THR A 403 -3.46 6.57 26.85
C THR A 403 -2.87 7.65 27.78
N PHE A 404 -1.66 8.10 27.49
CA PHE A 404 -1.00 9.19 28.21
C PHE A 404 -1.79 10.51 28.15
N ASP A 405 -1.50 11.41 29.07
CA ASP A 405 -2.13 12.74 29.11
C ASP A 405 -1.61 13.64 27.97
N LEU A 406 -2.56 14.34 27.35
CA LEU A 406 -2.33 15.31 26.28
C LEU A 406 -2.05 16.71 26.80
N GLN A 407 -2.29 16.96 28.10
CA GLN A 407 -1.96 18.21 28.77
C GLN A 407 -0.44 18.42 28.93
#